data_AF-A0A8J1VT21-F1
#
_entry.id   AF-A0A8J1VT21-F1
#
_cell.length_a   1.000
_cell.length_b   1.000
_cell.length_c   1.000
_cell.angle_alpha   90.00
_cell.angle_beta   90.00
_cell.angle_gamma   90.00
#
_symmetry.space_group_name_H-M   'P 1'
#
loop_
_entity.id
_entity.type
_entity.pdbx_description
1 polymer ?
#
loop_
_entity_poly.entity_id
_entity_poly.type
_entity_poly.pdbx_seq_one_letter_code
_entity_poly.pdbx_strand_id
1 'polypeptide(L)'
;MFSVAIVLAVLATTIQGAPVVHPDGEPSFNKRNLIPGQTANVSYTSGSIFNFTDVPDPEPIRGSYGGMTTYQQLENEQLDQQNPDILASPGTDNGDVYQAKWPMSLSHNRLATGGWARQQNVDVLPIATEMAGVDFQLKPWAYRELHWHTTDEWAFVFNGTCRITAFNSDGQNYVDDVGPGDLWYFPQGDPHSIQGLEEGCSFLLVFDSGEDDTFLITDWLAHTPKEAIAKNFGLAVSDFDNLPKSELYVFNGTPDQKPLNDPTQNVTDPSGFISPAFSYNFSQQPEMQTPGGSVKFVDSTNFPFSKTIAAAQVTIKPGAMRELHWHSSSDEWNIFLQGSARITVFAASGNARTFDYQAGDVGYIVTNNGHYIENTGDCDVILLEILKAPKFSDVSLSQWIAETPPQIIKDHLMLEDDIIDKLTSSARREKQYVVY
;
A
#
# COMPACT_ATOMS: atom_id res chain seq x y z
N MET A 1 0.55 15.94 -63.82
CA MET A 1 -0.29 16.97 -64.47
C MET A 1 -1.63 16.33 -64.81
N PHE A 2 -2.70 16.80 -64.14
CA PHE A 2 -4.14 16.88 -64.52
C PHE A 2 -4.85 15.61 -65.07
N SER A 3 -6.10 15.27 -64.73
CA SER A 3 -7.16 15.92 -63.94
C SER A 3 -8.31 14.93 -63.67
N VAL A 4 -8.87 15.02 -62.46
CA VAL A 4 -10.31 15.00 -62.05
C VAL A 4 -11.38 14.27 -62.90
N ALA A 5 -12.17 13.43 -62.22
CA ALA A 5 -13.62 13.33 -62.43
C ALA A 5 -14.36 13.07 -61.09
N ILE A 6 -15.35 13.93 -60.81
CA ILE A 6 -16.31 13.93 -59.70
C ILE A 6 -17.66 13.42 -60.25
N VAL A 7 -18.48 12.72 -59.44
CA VAL A 7 -19.98 12.81 -59.31
C VAL A 7 -20.38 11.87 -58.14
N LEU A 8 -20.86 12.39 -56.98
CA LEU A 8 -22.26 12.46 -56.47
C LEU A 8 -22.99 11.09 -56.39
N ALA A 9 -23.78 10.68 -55.39
CA ALA A 9 -24.36 11.16 -54.13
C ALA A 9 -24.88 9.87 -53.39
N VAL A 10 -25.28 9.76 -52.12
CA VAL A 10 -26.46 10.29 -51.40
C VAL A 10 -26.41 9.65 -50.01
N LEU A 11 -26.66 10.41 -48.94
CA LEU A 11 -27.51 9.96 -47.82
C LEU A 11 -28.02 11.18 -47.03
N ALA A 12 -29.30 11.46 -47.23
CA ALA A 12 -30.21 12.25 -46.41
C ALA A 12 -30.43 11.53 -45.04
N THR A 13 -30.80 12.10 -43.89
CA THR A 13 -31.42 13.40 -43.53
C THR A 13 -31.45 13.50 -41.98
N THR A 14 -31.22 14.70 -41.43
CA THR A 14 -31.82 15.35 -40.22
C THR A 14 -31.92 14.56 -38.90
N ILE A 15 -31.51 15.06 -37.73
CA ILE A 15 -32.12 16.20 -36.98
C ILE A 15 -31.07 16.93 -36.10
N GLN A 16 -31.31 18.22 -35.96
CA GLN A 16 -30.66 19.28 -35.19
C GLN A 16 -30.06 18.93 -33.82
N GLY A 17 -28.80 19.34 -33.64
CA GLY A 17 -28.24 19.82 -32.37
C GLY A 17 -27.26 20.95 -32.72
N ALA A 18 -27.73 22.20 -32.62
CA ALA A 18 -26.88 23.37 -32.85
C ALA A 18 -25.77 23.42 -31.80
N PRO A 19 -24.58 23.98 -32.11
CA PRO A 19 -23.62 24.33 -31.08
C PRO A 19 -24.28 25.41 -30.20
N VAL A 20 -24.28 25.20 -28.88
CA VAL A 20 -24.65 26.25 -27.93
C VAL A 20 -23.55 27.32 -28.01
N VAL A 21 -23.76 28.29 -28.89
CA VAL A 21 -23.06 29.57 -28.84
C VAL A 21 -23.82 30.39 -27.82
N HIS A 22 -23.23 30.61 -26.65
CA HIS A 22 -23.73 31.58 -25.69
C HIS A 22 -23.61 32.99 -26.29
N PRO A 23 -24.71 33.73 -26.47
CA PRO A 23 -24.67 35.13 -26.84
C PRO A 23 -24.58 35.90 -25.52
N ASP A 24 -23.33 36.17 -25.10
CA ASP A 24 -22.87 37.31 -24.31
C ASP A 24 -21.50 36.93 -23.72
N GLY A 25 -20.55 37.87 -23.80
CA GLY A 25 -19.14 37.66 -23.52
C GLY A 25 -18.81 37.37 -22.05
N GLU A 26 -17.58 36.84 -21.90
CA GLU A 26 -16.89 36.33 -20.71
C GLU A 26 -17.20 34.89 -20.30
N PRO A 27 -16.17 34.04 -20.08
CA PRO A 27 -16.34 32.81 -19.33
C PRO A 27 -16.98 33.15 -18.00
N SER A 28 -17.93 32.35 -17.54
CA SER A 28 -18.52 32.51 -16.21
C SER A 28 -17.49 32.22 -15.11
N PHE A 29 -16.60 33.17 -14.81
CA PHE A 29 -15.60 33.12 -13.73
C PHE A 29 -16.22 33.30 -12.34
N ASN A 30 -17.47 32.87 -12.12
CA ASN A 30 -18.16 33.13 -10.85
C ASN A 30 -19.14 32.03 -10.46
N LYS A 31 -18.60 30.96 -9.88
CA LYS A 31 -19.10 30.42 -8.61
C LYS A 31 -17.92 30.03 -7.74
N ARG A 32 -17.73 30.78 -6.64
CA ARG A 32 -16.83 30.42 -5.55
C ARG A 32 -17.38 29.15 -4.89
N ASN A 33 -16.87 27.98 -5.24
CA ASN A 33 -17.19 26.74 -4.52
C ASN A 33 -16.20 26.54 -3.36
N LEU A 34 -15.96 27.62 -2.61
CA LEU A 34 -15.06 27.57 -1.46
C LEU A 34 -15.75 26.85 -0.31
N ILE A 35 -15.06 25.92 0.32
CA ILE A 35 -15.58 25.17 1.46
C ILE A 35 -15.51 26.02 2.74
N PRO A 36 -16.30 25.67 3.79
CA PRO A 36 -16.19 26.32 5.08
C PRO A 36 -14.75 26.33 5.61
N GLY A 37 -14.29 27.49 6.11
CA GLY A 37 -12.96 27.65 6.68
C GLY A 37 -11.84 27.90 5.66
N GLN A 38 -12.09 27.74 4.36
CA GLN A 38 -11.05 27.86 3.33
C GLN A 38 -10.42 29.25 3.25
N THR A 39 -11.21 30.31 3.46
CA THR A 39 -10.75 31.71 3.49
C THR A 39 -10.66 32.29 4.90
N ALA A 40 -10.80 31.44 5.93
CA ALA A 40 -10.68 31.90 7.29
C ALA A 40 -9.29 32.53 7.49
N ASN A 41 -9.20 33.54 8.35
CA ASN A 41 -7.93 34.15 8.71
C ASN A 41 -7.19 33.21 9.67
N VAL A 42 -6.79 32.06 9.15
CA VAL A 42 -6.04 31.02 9.85
C VAL A 42 -4.58 31.46 9.94
N SER A 43 -4.00 31.35 11.13
CA SER A 43 -2.56 31.50 11.32
C SER A 43 -1.80 30.64 10.32
N TYR A 44 -0.60 31.06 9.91
CA TYR A 44 0.34 30.27 9.10
C TYR A 44 0.55 28.84 9.66
N THR A 45 0.33 28.66 10.97
CA THR A 45 0.44 27.38 11.69
C THR A 45 -0.82 26.52 11.70
N SER A 46 -1.90 26.91 11.02
CA SER A 46 -3.17 26.16 11.04
C SER A 46 -3.21 25.14 9.90
N GLY A 47 -3.36 23.87 10.27
CA GLY A 47 -3.55 22.75 9.36
C GLY A 47 -5.00 22.27 9.29
N SER A 48 -6.00 23.17 9.23
CA SER A 48 -7.42 22.77 9.12
C SER A 48 -7.61 21.71 8.03
N ILE A 49 -8.32 20.63 8.35
CA ILE A 49 -8.64 19.59 7.38
C ILE A 49 -9.64 20.16 6.39
N PHE A 50 -9.31 20.08 5.10
CA PHE A 50 -10.21 20.43 4.02
C PHE A 50 -10.83 19.16 3.46
N ASN A 51 -12.12 19.24 3.14
CA ASN A 51 -12.82 18.17 2.46
C ASN A 51 -13.43 18.74 1.17
N PHE A 52 -12.85 18.35 0.04
CA PHE A 52 -13.32 18.75 -1.29
C PHE A 52 -14.21 17.68 -1.94
N THR A 53 -14.63 16.64 -1.23
CA THR A 53 -15.55 15.63 -1.76
C THR A 53 -16.81 16.30 -2.31
N ASP A 54 -17.15 16.00 -3.56
CA ASP A 54 -18.28 16.57 -4.29
C ASP A 54 -18.26 18.10 -4.44
N VAL A 55 -17.10 18.75 -4.25
CA VAL A 55 -16.91 20.19 -4.47
C VAL A 55 -16.45 20.41 -5.91
N PRO A 56 -17.27 21.03 -6.78
CA PRO A 56 -16.87 21.27 -8.16
C PRO A 56 -15.81 22.37 -8.23
N ASP A 57 -14.83 22.19 -9.12
CA ASP A 57 -13.70 23.11 -9.32
C ASP A 57 -13.04 23.56 -7.99
N PRO A 58 -12.48 22.63 -7.17
CA PRO A 58 -11.85 23.00 -5.91
C PRO A 58 -10.64 23.90 -6.15
N GLU A 59 -10.43 24.88 -5.27
CA GLU A 59 -9.44 25.95 -5.49
C GLU A 59 -8.24 25.82 -4.55
N PRO A 60 -7.00 26.11 -5.01
CA PRO A 60 -5.79 26.07 -4.20
C PRO A 60 -5.68 27.32 -3.31
N ILE A 61 -6.66 27.52 -2.42
CA ILE A 61 -6.76 28.67 -1.52
C ILE A 61 -6.75 28.18 -0.07
N ARG A 62 -5.88 28.78 0.76
CA ARG A 62 -5.88 28.60 2.22
C ARG A 62 -5.66 29.95 2.91
N GLY A 63 -6.71 30.47 3.52
CA GLY A 63 -6.74 31.80 4.14
C GLY A 63 -6.44 32.89 3.12
N SER A 64 -5.38 33.66 3.35
CA SER A 64 -4.91 34.71 2.43
C SER A 64 -3.88 34.22 1.39
N TYR A 65 -3.54 32.93 1.38
CA TYR A 65 -2.58 32.33 0.45
C TYR A 65 -3.29 31.63 -0.71
N GLY A 66 -2.58 31.55 -1.84
CA GLY A 66 -3.10 30.94 -3.07
C GLY A 66 -3.95 31.89 -3.89
N GLY A 67 -4.71 31.34 -4.84
CA GLY A 67 -5.55 32.11 -5.75
C GLY A 67 -6.47 31.22 -6.57
N MET A 68 -7.45 31.83 -7.22
CA MET A 68 -8.36 31.11 -8.11
C MET A 68 -7.60 30.60 -9.34
N THR A 69 -7.88 29.37 -9.73
CA THR A 69 -7.37 28.79 -10.96
C THR A 69 -7.97 29.50 -12.17
N THR A 70 -7.10 30.16 -12.94
CA THR A 70 -7.52 30.96 -14.10
C THR A 70 -7.66 30.15 -15.38
N TYR A 71 -7.13 28.92 -15.42
CA TYR A 71 -7.12 28.07 -16.61
C TYR A 71 -7.53 26.63 -16.29
N GLN A 72 -8.83 26.45 -16.04
CA GLN A 72 -9.47 25.19 -15.65
C GLN A 72 -9.23 24.00 -16.60
N GLN A 73 -8.75 24.22 -17.83
CA GLN A 73 -8.50 23.14 -18.79
C GLN A 73 -7.30 22.24 -18.44
N LEU A 74 -6.45 22.65 -17.49
CA LEU A 74 -5.34 21.83 -16.99
C LEU A 74 -5.66 21.11 -15.68
N GLU A 75 -6.78 21.42 -15.04
CA GLU A 75 -7.16 20.81 -13.76
C GLU A 75 -7.80 19.45 -13.95
N ASN A 76 -7.72 18.63 -12.90
CA ASN A 76 -8.41 17.36 -12.83
C ASN A 76 -9.19 17.31 -11.53
N GLU A 77 -10.44 17.79 -11.60
CA GLU A 77 -11.34 17.92 -10.46
C GLU A 77 -11.37 16.66 -9.58
N GLN A 78 -11.44 15.47 -10.18
CA GLN A 78 -11.50 14.23 -9.38
C GLN A 78 -10.22 13.97 -8.58
N LEU A 79 -9.05 14.34 -9.10
CA LEU A 79 -7.79 14.23 -8.36
C LEU A 79 -7.67 15.32 -7.31
N ASP A 80 -8.09 16.54 -7.62
CA ASP A 80 -8.04 17.66 -6.67
C ASP A 80 -8.96 17.43 -5.47
N GLN A 81 -10.13 16.82 -5.70
CA GLN A 81 -11.05 16.40 -4.65
C GLN A 81 -10.46 15.31 -3.74
N GLN A 82 -9.62 14.42 -4.28
CA GLN A 82 -8.95 13.36 -3.51
C GLN A 82 -7.70 13.84 -2.77
N ASN A 83 -7.13 14.98 -3.15
CA ASN A 83 -5.87 15.48 -2.60
C ASN A 83 -5.99 16.92 -2.06
N PRO A 84 -6.89 17.18 -1.09
CA PRO A 84 -7.13 18.51 -0.57
C PRO A 84 -5.91 19.18 0.08
N ASP A 85 -5.07 18.41 0.78
CA ASP A 85 -3.85 18.92 1.43
C ASP A 85 -2.63 18.96 0.47
N ILE A 86 -2.76 18.45 -0.76
CA ILE A 86 -1.82 18.76 -1.85
C ILE A 86 -2.27 20.02 -2.62
N LEU A 87 -3.57 20.12 -2.94
CA LEU A 87 -4.12 21.25 -3.67
C LEU A 87 -3.97 22.56 -2.88
N ALA A 88 -4.36 22.53 -1.61
CA ALA A 88 -4.29 23.67 -0.71
C ALA A 88 -3.53 23.30 0.56
N SER A 89 -2.22 23.08 0.46
CA SER A 89 -1.39 22.54 1.54
C SER A 89 -1.44 23.31 2.85
N PRO A 90 -1.23 22.62 4.00
CA PRO A 90 -1.05 23.27 5.29
C PRO A 90 0.03 24.36 5.23
N GLY A 91 -0.18 25.47 5.94
CA GLY A 91 0.79 26.58 5.93
C GLY A 91 2.16 26.20 6.50
N THR A 92 2.26 25.10 7.27
CA THR A 92 3.49 24.56 7.83
C THR A 92 4.31 23.72 6.86
N ASP A 93 3.77 23.36 5.70
CA ASP A 93 4.55 22.68 4.66
C ASP A 93 5.62 23.62 4.10
N ASN A 94 6.80 23.09 3.84
CA ASN A 94 7.95 23.86 3.39
C ASN A 94 9.00 23.00 2.69
N GLY A 95 9.67 23.58 1.70
CA GLY A 95 10.84 22.98 1.05
C GLY A 95 10.52 21.80 0.13
N ASP A 96 11.57 21.04 -0.17
CA ASP A 96 11.53 19.93 -1.11
C ASP A 96 11.50 18.60 -0.36
N VAL A 97 10.33 17.96 -0.34
CA VAL A 97 10.13 16.60 0.14
C VAL A 97 9.76 15.74 -1.05
N TYR A 98 10.39 14.58 -1.20
CA TYR A 98 10.09 13.65 -2.29
C TYR A 98 8.63 13.18 -2.25
N GLN A 99 8.10 12.78 -3.41
CA GLN A 99 6.77 12.16 -3.48
C GLN A 99 6.71 10.92 -2.59
N ALA A 100 5.76 10.88 -1.66
CA ALA A 100 5.59 9.83 -0.66
C ALA A 100 4.25 9.07 -0.79
N LYS A 101 3.51 9.31 -1.87
CA LYS A 101 2.23 8.68 -2.17
C LYS A 101 2.29 7.99 -3.54
N TRP A 102 1.77 6.77 -3.61
CA TRP A 102 1.49 6.09 -4.88
C TRP A 102 0.16 5.32 -4.84
N PRO A 103 -0.86 5.75 -5.61
CA PRO A 103 -2.07 4.95 -5.78
C PRO A 103 -1.80 3.68 -6.59
N MET A 104 -2.09 2.49 -6.03
CA MET A 104 -1.96 1.23 -6.80
C MET A 104 -2.84 1.22 -8.06
N SER A 105 -3.87 2.06 -8.12
CA SER A 105 -4.71 2.28 -9.32
C SER A 105 -3.97 2.85 -10.52
N LEU A 106 -2.83 3.53 -10.30
CA LEU A 106 -1.99 4.09 -11.36
C LEU A 106 -0.91 3.12 -11.84
N SER A 107 -0.69 2.00 -11.14
CA SER A 107 0.25 0.96 -11.54
C SER A 107 -0.22 0.23 -12.80
N HIS A 108 0.73 -0.13 -13.68
CA HIS A 108 0.43 -1.02 -14.80
C HIS A 108 -0.11 -2.36 -14.27
N ASN A 109 -1.28 -2.76 -14.75
CA ASN A 109 -1.92 -4.00 -14.32
C ASN A 109 -1.66 -5.12 -15.32
N ARG A 110 -0.85 -6.10 -14.91
CA ARG A 110 -0.52 -7.29 -15.70
C ARG A 110 -1.68 -8.28 -15.63
N LEU A 111 -2.49 -8.31 -16.69
CA LEU A 111 -3.62 -9.24 -16.81
C LEU A 111 -3.16 -10.60 -17.31
N ALA A 112 -3.57 -11.66 -16.61
CA ALA A 112 -3.29 -13.05 -16.94
C ALA A 112 -4.57 -13.88 -16.98
N THR A 113 -4.50 -15.12 -17.46
CA THR A 113 -5.70 -15.95 -17.63
C THR A 113 -6.37 -16.28 -16.29
N GLY A 114 -5.56 -16.54 -15.26
CA GLY A 114 -5.99 -16.89 -13.90
C GLY A 114 -6.20 -15.71 -12.96
N GLY A 115 -5.91 -14.46 -13.37
CA GLY A 115 -5.86 -13.36 -12.41
C GLY A 115 -5.16 -12.12 -12.94
N TRP A 116 -4.74 -11.24 -12.04
CA TRP A 116 -3.98 -10.03 -12.37
C TRP A 116 -3.05 -9.63 -11.23
N ALA A 117 -2.04 -8.82 -11.56
CA ALA A 117 -1.10 -8.28 -10.59
C ALA A 117 -0.66 -6.87 -11.01
N ARG A 118 -0.52 -5.96 -10.04
CA ARG A 118 0.01 -4.62 -10.23
C ARG A 118 0.89 -4.24 -9.04
N GLN A 119 1.86 -3.38 -9.25
CA GLN A 119 2.89 -3.16 -8.23
C GLN A 119 3.26 -1.69 -8.04
N GLN A 120 3.71 -1.39 -6.84
CA GLN A 120 4.52 -0.23 -6.55
C GLN A 120 5.96 -0.71 -6.34
N ASN A 121 6.90 -0.12 -7.07
CA ASN A 121 8.33 -0.34 -6.97
C ASN A 121 9.08 1.00 -7.16
N VAL A 122 10.41 0.96 -7.27
CA VAL A 122 11.25 2.16 -7.50
C VAL A 122 10.98 2.90 -8.81
N ASP A 123 10.39 2.26 -9.83
CA ASP A 123 10.10 2.93 -11.10
C ASP A 123 8.98 3.96 -10.97
N VAL A 124 8.01 3.67 -10.08
CA VAL A 124 6.81 4.49 -9.90
C VAL A 124 6.82 5.32 -8.62
N LEU A 125 7.53 4.85 -7.59
CA LEU A 125 7.77 5.59 -6.35
C LEU A 125 9.27 5.50 -6.00
N PRO A 126 10.14 6.33 -6.61
CA PRO A 126 11.60 6.16 -6.54
C PRO A 126 12.24 6.28 -5.16
N ILE A 127 11.53 6.82 -4.17
CA ILE A 127 12.03 6.84 -2.79
C ILE A 127 11.88 5.50 -2.06
N ALA A 128 11.04 4.61 -2.57
CA ALA A 128 10.76 3.31 -1.97
C ALA A 128 11.82 2.28 -2.35
N THR A 129 13.07 2.51 -1.92
CA THR A 129 14.20 1.65 -2.31
C THR A 129 14.32 0.40 -1.46
N GLU A 130 13.81 0.41 -0.23
CA GLU A 130 13.94 -0.72 0.68
C GLU A 130 12.78 -1.71 0.62
N MET A 131 11.64 -1.34 0.03
CA MET A 131 10.45 -2.21 -0.04
C MET A 131 9.63 -1.92 -1.30
N ALA A 132 9.03 -2.96 -1.86
CA ALA A 132 8.07 -2.90 -2.96
C ALA A 132 6.80 -3.69 -2.59
N GLY A 133 5.65 -3.27 -3.12
CA GLY A 133 4.37 -3.91 -2.86
C GLY A 133 3.70 -4.38 -4.14
N VAL A 134 3.07 -5.56 -4.12
CA VAL A 134 2.28 -6.11 -5.23
C VAL A 134 0.86 -6.41 -4.77
N ASP A 135 -0.11 -5.78 -5.41
CA ASP A 135 -1.53 -6.10 -5.27
C ASP A 135 -1.90 -7.17 -6.30
N PHE A 136 -2.36 -8.32 -5.79
CA PHE A 136 -2.55 -9.53 -6.55
C PHE A 136 -3.97 -10.06 -6.43
N GLN A 137 -4.50 -10.60 -7.53
CA GLN A 137 -5.77 -11.32 -7.56
C GLN A 137 -5.61 -12.65 -8.30
N LEU A 138 -6.10 -13.73 -7.69
CA LEU A 138 -6.34 -15.01 -8.33
C LEU A 138 -7.85 -15.27 -8.43
N LYS A 139 -8.28 -15.80 -9.58
CA LYS A 139 -9.60 -16.38 -9.79
C LYS A 139 -9.74 -17.68 -8.98
N PRO A 140 -10.97 -18.20 -8.83
CA PRO A 140 -11.19 -19.54 -8.31
C PRO A 140 -10.26 -20.57 -8.94
N TRP A 141 -9.57 -21.34 -8.10
CA TRP A 141 -8.66 -22.43 -8.48
C TRP A 141 -7.42 -22.02 -9.29
N ALA A 142 -7.24 -20.73 -9.59
CA ALA A 142 -6.09 -20.25 -10.35
C ALA A 142 -4.80 -20.31 -9.53
N TYR A 143 -3.69 -20.55 -10.23
CA TYR A 143 -2.37 -20.58 -9.65
C TYR A 143 -1.63 -19.27 -9.92
N ARG A 144 -0.94 -18.79 -8.89
CA ARG A 144 0.39 -18.21 -9.05
C ARG A 144 1.37 -19.37 -9.18
N GLU A 145 2.09 -19.40 -10.30
CA GLU A 145 3.03 -20.48 -10.64
C GLU A 145 4.05 -20.76 -9.53
N LEU A 146 4.56 -21.99 -9.44
CA LEU A 146 5.72 -22.33 -8.61
C LEU A 146 6.92 -21.44 -8.96
N HIS A 147 7.46 -20.76 -7.95
CA HIS A 147 8.56 -19.82 -8.12
C HIS A 147 9.38 -19.65 -6.85
N TRP A 148 10.50 -18.93 -6.98
CA TRP A 148 11.25 -18.33 -5.88
C TRP A 148 11.76 -16.96 -6.33
N HIS A 149 12.36 -16.19 -5.43
CA HIS A 149 12.89 -14.86 -5.69
C HIS A 149 14.10 -14.55 -4.81
N THR A 150 14.74 -13.41 -5.05
CA THR A 150 15.91 -12.93 -4.30
C THR A 150 15.56 -12.13 -3.04
N THR A 151 14.29 -11.96 -2.74
CA THR A 151 13.80 -11.15 -1.61
C THR A 151 13.03 -12.01 -0.63
N ASP A 152 12.90 -11.59 0.61
CA ASP A 152 11.87 -12.15 1.48
C ASP A 152 10.48 -11.67 1.01
N GLU A 153 9.48 -12.53 1.10
CA GLU A 153 8.09 -12.18 0.78
C GLU A 153 7.23 -12.24 2.05
N TRP A 154 6.60 -11.14 2.40
CA TRP A 154 5.56 -11.07 3.42
C TRP A 154 4.22 -10.76 2.75
N ALA A 155 3.13 -11.34 3.24
CA ALA A 155 1.83 -11.11 2.63
C ALA A 155 0.70 -10.92 3.63
N PHE A 156 -0.35 -10.25 3.13
CA PHE A 156 -1.62 -10.05 3.83
C PHE A 156 -2.78 -10.39 2.90
N VAL A 157 -3.68 -11.28 3.32
CA VAL A 157 -4.84 -11.67 2.51
C VAL A 157 -5.99 -10.70 2.73
N PHE A 158 -6.47 -10.06 1.66
CA PHE A 158 -7.60 -9.14 1.72
C PHE A 158 -8.94 -9.86 1.70
N ASN A 159 -9.09 -10.83 0.79
CA ASN A 159 -10.35 -11.52 0.56
C ASN A 159 -10.13 -12.90 -0.05
N GLY A 160 -11.10 -13.79 0.18
CA GLY A 160 -11.03 -15.19 -0.21
C GLY A 160 -9.93 -15.97 0.51
N THR A 161 -9.73 -17.21 0.07
CA THR A 161 -8.80 -18.16 0.67
C THR A 161 -7.84 -18.66 -0.39
N CYS A 162 -6.59 -18.77 -0.01
CA CYS A 162 -5.55 -19.33 -0.84
C CYS A 162 -4.87 -20.52 -0.16
N ARG A 163 -4.51 -21.51 -0.95
CA ARG A 163 -3.58 -22.56 -0.54
C ARG A 163 -2.17 -22.14 -0.89
N ILE A 164 -1.30 -22.10 0.09
CA ILE A 164 0.12 -21.88 -0.10
C ILE A 164 0.89 -23.20 0.01
N THR A 165 1.96 -23.31 -0.76
CA THR A 165 2.96 -24.36 -0.57
C THR A 165 4.34 -23.74 -0.50
N ALA A 166 5.25 -24.34 0.28
CA ALA A 166 6.65 -23.93 0.32
C ALA A 166 7.56 -25.14 0.53
N PHE A 167 8.83 -24.96 0.17
CA PHE A 167 9.89 -25.94 0.37
C PHE A 167 11.18 -25.21 0.73
N ASN A 168 11.93 -25.73 1.72
CA ASN A 168 13.16 -25.09 2.18
C ASN A 168 14.43 -25.87 1.81
N SER A 169 15.59 -25.25 2.03
CA SER A 169 16.91 -25.84 1.74
C SER A 169 17.24 -27.11 2.56
N ASP A 170 16.57 -27.35 3.68
CA ASP A 170 16.68 -28.58 4.48
C ASP A 170 15.86 -29.74 3.90
N GLY A 171 15.13 -29.49 2.80
CA GLY A 171 14.34 -30.49 2.11
C GLY A 171 12.95 -30.68 2.72
N GLN A 172 12.48 -29.74 3.54
CA GLN A 172 11.20 -29.81 4.23
C GLN A 172 10.11 -29.11 3.43
N ASN A 173 8.90 -29.65 3.45
CA ASN A 173 7.73 -29.05 2.82
C ASN A 173 6.79 -28.36 3.82
N TYR A 174 5.93 -27.51 3.26
CA TYR A 174 4.86 -26.82 3.96
C TYR A 174 3.65 -26.63 3.05
N VAL A 175 2.45 -26.81 3.59
CA VAL A 175 1.18 -26.55 2.92
C VAL A 175 0.19 -26.02 3.94
N ASP A 176 -0.51 -24.93 3.62
CA ASP A 176 -1.56 -24.39 4.47
C ASP A 176 -2.62 -23.63 3.66
N ASP A 177 -3.81 -23.47 4.25
CA ASP A 177 -4.89 -22.63 3.72
C ASP A 177 -4.94 -21.32 4.53
N VAL A 178 -4.79 -20.19 3.85
CA VAL A 178 -4.68 -18.85 4.45
C VAL A 178 -5.83 -17.97 3.96
N GLY A 179 -6.58 -17.37 4.88
CA GLY A 179 -7.80 -16.61 4.62
C GLY A 179 -7.70 -15.12 4.97
N PRO A 180 -8.81 -14.36 4.86
CA PRO A 180 -8.80 -12.90 5.01
C PRO A 180 -8.27 -12.45 6.38
N GLY A 181 -7.32 -11.52 6.35
CA GLY A 181 -6.65 -10.98 7.53
C GLY A 181 -5.51 -11.84 8.07
N ASP A 182 -5.23 -13.01 7.47
CA ASP A 182 -4.07 -13.85 7.79
C ASP A 182 -2.88 -13.51 6.90
N LEU A 183 -1.71 -14.02 7.30
CA LEU A 183 -0.42 -13.69 6.69
C LEU A 183 0.32 -14.95 6.25
N TRP A 184 1.28 -14.77 5.35
CA TRP A 184 2.40 -15.68 5.20
C TRP A 184 3.74 -14.94 5.13
N TYR A 185 4.81 -15.70 5.29
CA TYR A 185 6.18 -15.25 5.06
C TYR A 185 6.97 -16.36 4.38
N PHE A 186 7.59 -16.05 3.24
CA PHE A 186 8.53 -16.93 2.55
C PHE A 186 9.94 -16.34 2.60
N PRO A 187 10.90 -17.06 3.22
CA PRO A 187 12.29 -16.65 3.19
C PRO A 187 12.85 -16.54 1.77
N GLN A 188 13.78 -15.62 1.56
CA GLN A 188 14.52 -15.50 0.31
C GLN A 188 15.01 -16.87 -0.20
N GLY A 189 14.68 -17.18 -1.46
CA GLY A 189 15.14 -18.37 -2.15
C GLY A 189 14.39 -19.67 -1.83
N ASP A 190 13.48 -19.68 -0.85
CA ASP A 190 12.62 -20.85 -0.58
C ASP A 190 11.48 -20.88 -1.61
N PRO A 191 11.40 -21.89 -2.50
CA PRO A 191 10.37 -21.95 -3.52
C PRO A 191 8.97 -22.20 -2.94
N HIS A 192 7.98 -21.57 -3.55
CA HIS A 192 6.59 -21.59 -3.10
C HIS A 192 5.60 -21.47 -4.28
N SER A 193 4.32 -21.68 -3.97
CA SER A 193 3.20 -21.47 -4.90
C SER A 193 1.98 -20.96 -4.16
N ILE A 194 1.09 -20.26 -4.86
CA ILE A 194 -0.18 -19.79 -4.30
C ILE A 194 -1.30 -20.25 -5.23
N GLN A 195 -2.37 -20.79 -4.67
CA GLN A 195 -3.56 -21.15 -5.43
C GLN A 195 -4.81 -20.58 -4.77
N GLY A 196 -5.64 -19.86 -5.52
CA GLY A 196 -6.97 -19.48 -5.02
C GLY A 196 -7.86 -20.72 -4.84
N LEU A 197 -8.68 -20.74 -3.79
CA LEU A 197 -9.67 -21.81 -3.58
C LEU A 197 -10.99 -21.49 -4.30
N GLU A 198 -12.14 -21.91 -3.75
CA GLU A 198 -13.45 -21.88 -4.43
C GLU A 198 -13.88 -20.45 -4.83
N GLU A 199 -13.58 -19.48 -3.98
CA GLU A 199 -13.91 -18.06 -4.15
C GLU A 199 -12.79 -17.26 -4.83
N GLY A 200 -11.64 -17.88 -5.12
CA GLY A 200 -10.41 -17.18 -5.48
C GLY A 200 -9.80 -16.48 -4.27
N CYS A 201 -8.88 -15.54 -4.51
CA CYS A 201 -8.28 -14.75 -3.44
C CYS A 201 -7.65 -13.46 -3.96
N SER A 202 -7.58 -12.46 -3.08
CA SER A 202 -6.89 -11.19 -3.30
C SER A 202 -5.97 -10.94 -2.11
N PHE A 203 -4.74 -10.53 -2.38
CA PHE A 203 -3.73 -10.39 -1.34
C PHE A 203 -2.67 -9.37 -1.75
N LEU A 204 -2.03 -8.80 -0.74
CA LEU A 204 -0.83 -7.98 -0.86
C LEU A 204 0.40 -8.85 -0.68
N LEU A 205 1.41 -8.65 -1.51
CA LEU A 205 2.78 -9.08 -1.27
C LEU A 205 3.63 -7.83 -0.97
N VAL A 206 4.55 -7.95 -0.03
CA VAL A 206 5.59 -6.97 0.25
C VAL A 206 6.94 -7.66 0.24
N PHE A 207 7.84 -7.12 -0.56
CA PHE A 207 9.20 -7.59 -0.69
C PHE A 207 10.16 -6.66 0.05
N ASP A 208 11.21 -7.21 0.64
CA ASP A 208 12.21 -6.45 1.42
C ASP A 208 13.26 -5.73 0.53
N SER A 209 12.86 -5.37 -0.68
CA SER A 209 13.64 -4.59 -1.64
C SER A 209 12.68 -3.80 -2.54
N GLY A 210 13.11 -2.62 -3.01
CA GLY A 210 12.40 -1.83 -4.01
C GLY A 210 12.43 -2.44 -5.44
N GLU A 211 13.25 -3.46 -5.64
CA GLU A 211 13.38 -4.26 -6.86
C GLU A 211 13.24 -5.75 -6.51
N ASP A 212 12.55 -6.53 -7.36
CA ASP A 212 12.42 -7.98 -7.20
C ASP A 212 12.60 -8.69 -8.56
N ASP A 213 13.26 -9.84 -8.52
CA ASP A 213 13.44 -10.78 -9.61
C ASP A 213 12.82 -12.13 -9.23
N THR A 214 11.74 -12.50 -9.91
CA THR A 214 11.11 -13.81 -9.73
C THR A 214 11.63 -14.85 -10.73
N PHE A 215 11.92 -16.06 -10.25
CA PHE A 215 12.32 -17.21 -11.03
C PHE A 215 11.18 -18.23 -11.12
N LEU A 216 10.65 -18.46 -12.33
CA LEU A 216 9.50 -19.34 -12.56
C LEU A 216 9.93 -20.73 -13.00
N ILE A 217 9.31 -21.78 -12.44
CA ILE A 217 9.72 -23.17 -12.73
C ILE A 217 9.63 -23.49 -14.23
N THR A 218 8.56 -23.05 -14.90
CA THR A 218 8.37 -23.34 -16.32
C THR A 218 9.30 -22.53 -17.21
N ASP A 219 9.65 -21.31 -16.79
CA ASP A 219 10.63 -20.49 -17.51
C ASP A 219 12.04 -21.07 -17.39
N TRP A 220 12.43 -21.52 -16.20
CA TRP A 220 13.72 -22.19 -15.98
C TRP A 220 13.82 -23.47 -16.82
N LEU A 221 12.79 -24.31 -16.82
CA LEU A 221 12.77 -25.54 -17.62
C LEU A 221 12.74 -25.25 -19.13
N ALA A 222 12.04 -24.20 -19.58
CA ALA A 222 12.05 -23.78 -20.99
C ALA A 222 13.44 -23.34 -21.47
N HIS A 223 14.27 -22.83 -20.56
CA HIS A 223 15.65 -22.40 -20.82
C HIS A 223 16.72 -23.44 -20.40
N THR A 224 16.31 -24.69 -20.15
CA THR A 224 17.22 -25.80 -19.82
C THR A 224 17.20 -26.86 -20.93
N PRO A 225 18.35 -27.36 -21.42
CA PRO A 225 18.37 -28.44 -22.41
C PRO A 225 17.58 -29.68 -21.92
N LYS A 226 16.70 -30.22 -22.77
CA LYS A 226 15.86 -31.38 -22.41
C LYS A 226 16.68 -32.59 -21.98
N GLU A 227 17.88 -32.78 -22.52
CA GLU A 227 18.80 -33.84 -22.12
C GLU A 227 19.28 -33.69 -20.68
N ALA A 228 19.50 -32.45 -20.21
CA ALA A 228 19.86 -32.18 -18.82
C ALA A 228 18.68 -32.45 -17.88
N ILE A 229 17.47 -32.02 -18.27
CA ILE A 229 16.22 -32.30 -17.54
C ILE A 229 16.01 -33.82 -17.43
N ALA A 230 16.07 -34.54 -18.55
CA ALA A 230 15.91 -35.98 -18.60
C ALA A 230 16.93 -36.72 -17.73
N LYS A 231 18.20 -36.28 -17.80
CA LYS A 231 19.26 -36.83 -16.94
C LYS A 231 19.01 -36.57 -15.45
N ASN A 232 18.52 -35.38 -15.08
CA ASN A 232 18.21 -35.02 -13.70
C ASN A 232 17.14 -35.92 -13.09
N PHE A 233 16.07 -36.20 -13.84
CA PHE A 233 14.96 -37.04 -13.38
C PHE A 233 15.16 -38.54 -13.64
N GLY A 234 16.20 -38.94 -14.39
CA GLY A 234 16.42 -40.32 -14.79
C GLY A 234 15.37 -40.86 -15.77
N LEU A 235 14.81 -39.98 -16.61
CA LEU A 235 13.72 -40.26 -17.54
C LEU A 235 14.17 -40.13 -19.01
N ALA A 236 13.30 -40.48 -19.97
CA ALA A 236 13.60 -40.32 -21.40
C ALA A 236 13.44 -38.85 -21.83
N VAL A 237 14.22 -38.41 -22.82
CA VAL A 237 14.11 -37.03 -23.37
C VAL A 237 12.69 -36.74 -23.89
N SER A 238 12.03 -37.74 -24.48
CA SER A 238 10.66 -37.65 -25.01
C SER A 238 9.60 -37.44 -23.92
N ASP A 239 9.88 -37.79 -22.66
CA ASP A 239 8.92 -37.60 -21.56
C ASP A 239 8.66 -36.11 -21.27
N PHE A 240 9.56 -35.23 -21.74
CA PHE A 240 9.51 -33.78 -21.56
C PHE A 240 9.09 -33.04 -22.84
N ASP A 241 8.50 -33.72 -23.83
CA ASP A 241 8.11 -33.10 -25.10
C ASP A 241 7.00 -32.04 -24.98
N ASN A 242 6.18 -32.16 -23.94
CA ASN A 242 5.05 -31.26 -23.67
C ASN A 242 5.34 -30.23 -22.57
N LEU A 243 6.60 -30.03 -22.17
CA LEU A 243 6.93 -28.94 -21.26
C LEU A 243 6.46 -27.59 -21.83
N PRO A 244 5.96 -26.67 -20.99
CA PRO A 244 5.70 -25.30 -21.40
C PRO A 244 6.95 -24.67 -22.03
N LYS A 245 6.75 -23.81 -23.03
CA LYS A 245 7.83 -23.16 -23.79
C LYS A 245 8.19 -21.75 -23.29
N SER A 246 7.46 -21.28 -22.29
CA SER A 246 7.58 -19.99 -21.64
C SER A 246 6.93 -20.09 -20.27
N GLU A 247 7.18 -19.09 -19.42
CA GLU A 247 6.45 -18.93 -18.17
C GLU A 247 4.92 -19.03 -18.33
N LEU A 248 4.27 -19.56 -17.29
CA LEU A 248 2.82 -19.50 -17.14
C LEU A 248 2.39 -18.30 -16.28
N TYR A 249 3.23 -17.91 -15.31
CA TYR A 249 3.10 -16.83 -14.35
C TYR A 249 1.84 -16.92 -13.47
N VAL A 250 0.68 -16.69 -14.06
CA VAL A 250 -0.65 -16.81 -13.44
C VAL A 250 -1.60 -17.49 -14.44
N PHE A 251 -2.11 -18.65 -14.07
CA PHE A 251 -2.88 -19.50 -14.98
C PHE A 251 -4.05 -20.18 -14.26
N ASN A 252 -5.05 -20.60 -15.04
CA ASN A 252 -6.20 -21.34 -14.49
C ASN A 252 -5.75 -22.73 -14.00
N GLY A 253 -6.13 -23.09 -12.77
CA GLY A 253 -6.01 -24.46 -12.28
C GLY A 253 -7.32 -25.24 -12.43
N THR A 254 -7.35 -26.44 -11.86
CA THR A 254 -8.53 -27.30 -11.78
C THR A 254 -9.08 -27.33 -10.34
N PRO A 255 -10.39 -27.57 -10.15
CA PRO A 255 -11.00 -27.68 -8.83
C PRO A 255 -10.69 -29.01 -8.11
N ASP A 256 -9.61 -29.69 -8.48
CA ASP A 256 -9.26 -31.03 -7.96
C ASP A 256 -8.45 -30.95 -6.65
N GLN A 257 -8.28 -29.75 -6.09
CA GLN A 257 -7.70 -29.57 -4.75
C GLN A 257 -8.61 -30.23 -3.72
N LYS A 258 -8.05 -31.17 -2.95
CA LYS A 258 -8.77 -31.81 -1.84
C LYS A 258 -8.66 -30.95 -0.58
N PRO A 259 -9.47 -31.19 0.46
CA PRO A 259 -9.31 -30.51 1.74
C PRO A 259 -7.90 -30.68 2.31
N LEU A 260 -7.39 -29.66 3.01
CA LEU A 260 -6.01 -29.67 3.56
C LEU A 260 -5.73 -30.88 4.45
N ASN A 261 -6.75 -31.36 5.16
CA ASN A 261 -6.68 -32.52 6.04
C ASN A 261 -6.91 -33.88 5.33
N ASP A 262 -6.98 -33.90 3.99
CA ASP A 262 -7.13 -35.13 3.23
C ASP A 262 -5.81 -35.94 3.28
N PRO A 263 -5.81 -37.15 3.86
CA PRO A 263 -4.61 -37.95 4.02
C PRO A 263 -3.98 -38.39 2.69
N THR A 264 -4.70 -38.29 1.57
CA THR A 264 -4.19 -38.58 0.23
C THR A 264 -3.43 -37.42 -0.40
N GLN A 265 -3.50 -36.21 0.18
CA GLN A 265 -2.66 -35.07 -0.20
C GLN A 265 -1.42 -34.94 0.69
N ASN A 266 -1.30 -35.72 1.76
CA ASN A 266 -0.11 -35.72 2.61
C ASN A 266 1.11 -36.20 1.81
N VAL A 267 1.95 -35.24 1.43
CA VAL A 267 3.31 -35.53 0.97
C VAL A 267 4.09 -35.98 2.20
N THR A 268 4.46 -37.26 2.24
CA THR A 268 5.34 -37.79 3.28
C THR A 268 6.74 -37.30 2.98
N ASP A 269 7.23 -36.37 3.80
CA ASP A 269 8.56 -35.80 3.64
C ASP A 269 9.55 -36.50 4.59
N PRO A 270 10.56 -37.24 4.07
CA PRO A 270 11.61 -37.83 4.90
C PRO A 270 12.38 -36.81 5.75
N SER A 271 12.41 -35.55 5.31
CA SER A 271 13.09 -34.43 5.99
C SER A 271 12.20 -33.75 7.04
N GLY A 272 10.93 -34.14 7.11
CA GLY A 272 9.92 -33.54 7.99
C GLY A 272 9.26 -32.28 7.39
N PHE A 273 8.49 -31.58 8.22
CA PHE A 273 7.73 -30.40 7.82
C PHE A 273 8.37 -29.13 8.40
N ILE A 274 8.22 -28.01 7.69
CA ILE A 274 8.69 -26.71 8.13
C ILE A 274 8.02 -26.34 9.47
N SER A 275 8.85 -25.99 10.47
CA SER A 275 8.41 -25.56 11.79
C SER A 275 9.37 -24.51 12.38
N PRO A 276 8.89 -23.38 12.94
CA PRO A 276 7.49 -22.92 13.02
C PRO A 276 6.76 -22.74 11.66
N ALA A 277 5.48 -22.37 11.67
CA ALA A 277 4.71 -22.24 10.43
C ALA A 277 5.16 -21.04 9.59
N PHE A 278 5.06 -21.14 8.25
CA PHE A 278 5.19 -20.01 7.32
C PHE A 278 3.90 -19.19 7.19
N SER A 279 2.77 -19.65 7.74
CA SER A 279 1.54 -18.86 7.89
C SER A 279 1.40 -18.31 9.31
N TYR A 280 0.61 -17.24 9.45
CA TYR A 280 0.24 -16.69 10.75
C TYR A 280 -1.24 -16.25 10.76
N ASN A 281 -2.00 -16.75 11.74
CA ASN A 281 -3.42 -16.43 11.96
C ASN A 281 -3.59 -15.02 12.54
N PHE A 282 -3.10 -14.01 11.83
CA PHE A 282 -3.16 -12.63 12.27
C PHE A 282 -4.61 -12.16 12.45
N SER A 283 -5.56 -12.67 11.68
CA SER A 283 -7.00 -12.36 11.83
C SER A 283 -7.52 -12.67 13.23
N GLN A 284 -6.94 -13.64 13.93
CA GLN A 284 -7.34 -14.08 15.27
C GLN A 284 -6.56 -13.38 16.39
N GLN A 285 -5.50 -12.63 16.06
CA GLN A 285 -4.74 -11.88 17.05
C GLN A 285 -5.59 -10.76 17.64
N PRO A 286 -5.68 -10.63 18.99
CA PRO A 286 -6.43 -9.54 19.61
C PRO A 286 -5.76 -8.19 19.35
N GLU A 287 -6.60 -7.18 19.17
CA GLU A 287 -6.18 -5.78 19.04
C GLU A 287 -5.84 -5.16 20.40
N MET A 288 -4.74 -4.41 20.44
CA MET A 288 -4.47 -3.47 21.53
C MET A 288 -5.37 -2.24 21.35
N GLN A 289 -6.28 -2.01 22.29
CA GLN A 289 -7.12 -0.82 22.28
C GLN A 289 -6.33 0.40 22.73
N THR A 290 -6.55 1.52 22.05
CA THR A 290 -5.92 2.82 22.31
C THR A 290 -7.01 3.89 22.43
N PRO A 291 -6.72 5.10 22.91
CA PRO A 291 -7.74 6.15 23.02
C PRO A 291 -8.48 6.39 21.71
N GLY A 292 -7.75 6.60 20.61
CA GLY A 292 -8.29 6.97 19.30
C GLY A 292 -8.59 5.81 18.35
N GLY A 293 -8.37 4.56 18.77
CA GLY A 293 -8.48 3.42 17.84
C GLY A 293 -7.88 2.13 18.37
N SER A 294 -7.18 1.38 17.52
CA SER A 294 -6.52 0.12 17.92
C SER A 294 -5.29 -0.19 17.08
N VAL A 295 -4.41 -1.06 17.61
CA VAL A 295 -3.20 -1.54 16.92
C VAL A 295 -2.99 -3.03 17.14
N LYS A 296 -2.51 -3.73 16.12
CA LYS A 296 -1.99 -5.11 16.19
C LYS A 296 -0.58 -5.13 15.63
N PHE A 297 0.35 -5.77 16.32
CA PHE A 297 1.73 -5.93 15.86
C PHE A 297 2.01 -7.36 15.44
N VAL A 298 2.76 -7.54 14.36
CA VAL A 298 3.32 -8.82 13.93
C VAL A 298 4.79 -8.64 13.56
N ASP A 299 5.65 -9.47 14.16
CA ASP A 299 7.09 -9.44 13.93
C ASP A 299 7.75 -10.76 14.35
N SER A 300 9.08 -10.85 14.32
CA SER A 300 9.79 -12.10 14.67
C SER A 300 9.54 -12.62 16.09
N THR A 301 8.94 -11.83 16.99
CA THR A 301 8.64 -12.26 18.37
C THR A 301 7.36 -13.09 18.48
N ASN A 302 6.42 -12.94 17.55
CA ASN A 302 5.17 -13.71 17.51
C ASN A 302 5.00 -14.51 16.20
N PHE A 303 5.69 -14.11 15.12
CA PHE A 303 5.77 -14.81 13.85
C PHE A 303 7.25 -15.05 13.47
N PRO A 304 7.89 -16.12 14.01
CA PRO A 304 9.36 -16.24 14.03
C PRO A 304 10.09 -16.28 12.69
N PHE A 305 9.39 -16.58 11.58
CA PHE A 305 9.99 -16.52 10.25
C PHE A 305 10.06 -15.11 9.68
N SER A 306 9.22 -14.18 10.15
CA SER A 306 9.19 -12.78 9.74
C SER A 306 10.39 -12.00 10.30
N LYS A 307 11.59 -12.29 9.79
CA LYS A 307 12.87 -11.80 10.31
C LYS A 307 13.31 -10.48 9.69
N THR A 308 12.87 -10.19 8.48
CA THR A 308 13.21 -8.95 7.77
C THR A 308 12.03 -8.01 7.67
N ILE A 309 10.80 -8.48 7.91
CA ILE A 309 9.59 -7.67 7.86
C ILE A 309 8.85 -7.71 9.20
N ALA A 310 8.48 -6.54 9.70
CA ALA A 310 7.59 -6.34 10.83
C ALA A 310 6.46 -5.42 10.41
N ALA A 311 5.25 -5.62 10.94
CA ALA A 311 4.11 -4.81 10.57
C ALA A 311 3.22 -4.46 11.76
N ALA A 312 2.48 -3.38 11.61
CA ALA A 312 1.35 -3.04 12.46
C ALA A 312 0.09 -2.84 11.62
N GLN A 313 -1.02 -3.44 12.03
CA GLN A 313 -2.34 -3.02 11.54
C GLN A 313 -2.88 -1.98 12.50
N VAL A 314 -3.17 -0.79 11.98
CA VAL A 314 -3.64 0.36 12.75
C VAL A 314 -5.05 0.72 12.32
N THR A 315 -5.92 0.95 13.30
CA THR A 315 -7.27 1.50 13.10
C THR A 315 -7.32 2.88 13.75
N ILE A 316 -7.70 3.90 12.99
CA ILE A 316 -7.80 5.30 13.45
C ILE A 316 -9.24 5.76 13.29
N LYS A 317 -9.93 6.06 14.40
CA LYS A 317 -11.32 6.51 14.38
C LYS A 317 -11.48 7.92 13.79
N PRO A 318 -12.70 8.32 13.36
CA PRO A 318 -12.97 9.68 12.94
C PRO A 318 -12.54 10.70 14.01
N GLY A 319 -11.80 11.73 13.57
CA GLY A 319 -11.24 12.76 14.45
C GLY A 319 -10.07 12.30 15.34
N ALA A 320 -9.54 11.10 15.12
CA ALA A 320 -8.34 10.61 15.79
C ALA A 320 -7.12 10.65 14.85
N MET A 321 -5.93 10.42 15.41
CA MET A 321 -4.67 10.32 14.68
C MET A 321 -3.74 9.27 15.28
N ARG A 322 -2.97 8.58 14.43
CA ARG A 322 -1.70 7.95 14.79
C ARG A 322 -0.76 9.06 15.24
N GLU A 323 -0.31 8.99 16.49
CA GLU A 323 0.41 10.09 17.15
C GLU A 323 1.73 10.45 16.45
N LEU A 324 2.25 11.65 16.73
CA LEU A 324 3.55 12.10 16.21
C LEU A 324 4.66 11.15 16.65
N HIS A 325 5.33 10.53 15.68
CA HIS A 325 6.38 9.54 15.93
C HIS A 325 7.37 9.45 14.76
N TRP A 326 8.38 8.61 14.92
CA TRP A 326 9.27 8.19 13.83
C TRP A 326 9.77 6.76 14.08
N HIS A 327 10.29 6.13 13.03
CA HIS A 327 10.98 4.85 13.10
C HIS A 327 12.50 5.09 12.97
N SER A 328 13.29 4.51 13.87
CA SER A 328 14.75 4.72 13.92
C SER A 328 15.57 3.66 13.18
N SER A 329 14.94 2.57 12.76
CA SER A 329 15.62 1.38 12.25
C SER A 329 15.21 0.96 10.83
N SER A 330 14.18 1.57 10.27
CA SER A 330 13.62 1.21 8.97
C SER A 330 12.82 2.37 8.40
N ASP A 331 12.77 2.43 7.07
CA ASP A 331 11.73 3.14 6.35
C ASP A 331 10.38 2.49 6.65
N GLU A 332 9.31 3.25 6.53
CA GLU A 332 7.95 2.77 6.73
C GLU A 332 7.20 2.78 5.41
N TRP A 333 6.78 1.59 5.00
CA TRP A 333 5.93 1.36 3.85
C TRP A 333 4.50 1.16 4.33
N ASN A 334 3.55 1.89 3.75
CA ASN A 334 2.16 1.88 4.17
C ASN A 334 1.25 1.40 3.04
N ILE A 335 0.18 0.70 3.38
CA ILE A 335 -0.99 0.53 2.50
C ILE A 335 -2.26 0.89 3.26
N PHE A 336 -3.07 1.75 2.66
CA PHE A 336 -4.38 2.10 3.22
C PHE A 336 -5.43 1.10 2.73
N LEU A 337 -6.08 0.41 3.65
CA LEU A 337 -7.12 -0.58 3.37
C LEU A 337 -8.51 0.06 3.35
N GLN A 338 -8.71 1.12 4.15
CA GLN A 338 -9.98 1.81 4.31
C GLN A 338 -9.78 3.25 4.77
N GLY A 339 -10.76 4.12 4.47
CA GLY A 339 -10.88 5.46 5.02
C GLY A 339 -10.13 6.52 4.21
N SER A 340 -10.10 7.73 4.77
CA SER A 340 -9.37 8.88 4.24
C SER A 340 -8.47 9.43 5.33
N ALA A 341 -7.21 9.65 5.00
CA ALA A 341 -6.20 10.11 5.93
C ALA A 341 -5.30 11.15 5.28
N ARG A 342 -4.50 11.82 6.10
CA ARG A 342 -3.32 12.56 5.64
C ARG A 342 -2.10 12.22 6.47
N ILE A 343 -0.93 12.35 5.86
CA ILE A 343 0.36 12.24 6.55
C ILE A 343 1.17 13.50 6.25
N THR A 344 1.63 14.19 7.29
CA THR A 344 2.71 15.18 7.15
C THR A 344 4.04 14.51 7.46
N VAL A 345 4.96 14.53 6.51
CA VAL A 345 6.32 14.01 6.64
C VAL A 345 7.30 15.15 6.89
N PHE A 346 7.92 15.18 8.07
CA PHE A 346 9.01 16.08 8.42
C PHE A 346 10.36 15.46 8.05
N ALA A 347 11.01 16.03 7.04
CA ALA A 347 12.25 15.52 6.42
C ALA A 347 13.49 16.34 6.79
N ALA A 348 13.58 16.75 8.06
CA ALA A 348 14.66 17.56 8.64
C ALA A 348 14.88 18.94 7.96
N SER A 349 15.72 19.79 8.58
CA SER A 349 16.10 21.12 8.05
C SER A 349 14.93 22.03 7.68
N GLY A 350 13.79 21.87 8.36
CA GLY A 350 12.56 22.62 8.08
C GLY A 350 11.79 22.14 6.84
N ASN A 351 12.16 21.02 6.23
CA ASN A 351 11.38 20.42 5.15
C ASN A 351 10.20 19.64 5.73
N ALA A 352 9.00 19.93 5.25
CA ALA A 352 7.78 19.21 5.59
C ALA A 352 6.81 19.22 4.42
N ARG A 353 6.15 18.08 4.16
CA ARG A 353 5.10 18.00 3.15
C ARG A 353 3.98 17.07 3.59
N THR A 354 2.76 17.48 3.30
CA THR A 354 1.53 16.75 3.60
C THR A 354 1.01 16.06 2.35
N PHE A 355 0.57 14.81 2.50
CA PHE A 355 -0.01 13.98 1.45
C PHE A 355 -1.32 13.39 1.94
N ASP A 356 -2.32 13.35 1.05
CA ASP A 356 -3.60 12.72 1.31
C ASP A 356 -3.57 11.23 0.92
N TYR A 357 -4.29 10.38 1.64
CA TYR A 357 -4.34 8.94 1.40
C TYR A 357 -5.77 8.41 1.53
N GLN A 358 -6.10 7.41 0.73
CA GLN A 358 -7.34 6.67 0.77
C GLN A 358 -7.09 5.20 0.44
N ALA A 359 -8.13 4.37 0.52
CA ALA A 359 -8.03 2.93 0.23
C ALA A 359 -7.33 2.64 -1.11
N GLY A 360 -6.31 1.77 -1.07
CA GLY A 360 -5.49 1.38 -2.22
C GLY A 360 -4.24 2.24 -2.45
N ASP A 361 -4.02 3.28 -1.64
CA ASP A 361 -2.82 4.10 -1.72
C ASP A 361 -1.67 3.53 -0.90
N VAL A 362 -0.48 3.57 -1.49
CA VAL A 362 0.79 3.31 -0.83
C VAL A 362 1.37 4.59 -0.28
N GLY A 363 1.86 4.55 0.95
CA GLY A 363 2.67 5.59 1.57
C GLY A 363 4.10 5.14 1.80
N TYR A 364 5.08 6.05 1.74
CA TYR A 364 6.47 5.72 2.04
C TYR A 364 7.16 6.82 2.83
N ILE A 365 7.72 6.47 3.98
CA ILE A 365 8.33 7.42 4.93
C ILE A 365 9.75 6.95 5.22
N VAL A 366 10.73 7.77 4.83
CA VAL A 366 12.15 7.45 5.04
C VAL A 366 12.49 7.43 6.54
N THR A 367 13.36 6.51 6.94
CA THR A 367 13.83 6.31 8.32
C THR A 367 14.18 7.65 8.97
N ASN A 368 13.79 7.83 10.24
CA ASN A 368 13.96 9.04 11.05
C ASN A 368 13.14 10.27 10.62
N ASN A 369 12.37 10.24 9.54
CA ASN A 369 11.43 11.33 9.27
C ASN A 369 10.27 11.28 10.28
N GLY A 370 10.05 12.39 10.95
CA GLY A 370 8.94 12.54 11.89
C GLY A 370 7.63 12.65 11.13
N HIS A 371 6.58 12.00 11.60
CA HIS A 371 5.29 12.04 10.92
C HIS A 371 4.13 11.72 11.87
N TYR A 372 2.92 11.89 11.37
CA TYR A 372 1.66 11.45 11.99
C TYR A 372 0.69 11.03 10.89
N ILE A 373 -0.33 10.25 11.25
CA ILE A 373 -1.38 9.84 10.30
C ILE A 373 -2.72 10.25 10.90
N GLU A 374 -3.39 11.22 10.29
CA GLU A 374 -4.63 11.78 10.82
C GLU A 374 -5.81 11.34 9.96
N ASN A 375 -6.88 10.89 10.60
CA ASN A 375 -8.12 10.56 9.90
C ASN A 375 -8.83 11.85 9.49
N THR A 376 -9.00 12.03 8.17
CA THR A 376 -9.63 13.21 7.57
C THR A 376 -11.09 12.99 7.18
N GLY A 377 -11.59 11.75 7.32
CA GLY A 377 -12.93 11.34 6.96
C GLY A 377 -13.87 11.14 8.14
N ASP A 378 -15.01 10.51 7.86
CA ASP A 378 -16.09 10.18 8.81
C ASP A 378 -16.18 8.69 9.14
N CYS A 379 -15.36 7.86 8.51
CA CYS A 379 -15.23 6.43 8.73
C CYS A 379 -13.86 6.09 9.34
N ASP A 380 -13.73 4.89 9.91
CA ASP A 380 -12.43 4.42 10.40
C ASP A 380 -11.43 4.31 9.24
N VAL A 381 -10.21 4.80 9.48
CA VAL A 381 -9.05 4.49 8.66
C VAL A 381 -8.45 3.18 9.14
N ILE A 382 -8.19 2.26 8.22
CA ILE A 382 -7.48 1.02 8.49
C ILE A 382 -6.29 0.95 7.55
N LEU A 383 -5.09 0.78 8.09
CA LEU A 383 -3.85 0.68 7.32
C LEU A 383 -2.91 -0.39 7.89
N LEU A 384 -1.95 -0.80 7.06
CA LEU A 384 -0.77 -1.55 7.49
C LEU A 384 0.45 -0.63 7.44
N GLU A 385 1.15 -0.48 8.56
CA GLU A 385 2.49 0.11 8.68
C GLU A 385 3.50 -1.04 8.58
N ILE A 386 4.40 -1.03 7.61
CA ILE A 386 5.34 -2.13 7.34
C ILE A 386 6.77 -1.61 7.40
N LEU A 387 7.61 -2.30 8.17
CA LEU A 387 9.01 -2.00 8.40
C LEU A 387 9.87 -3.16 7.91
N LYS A 388 10.97 -2.85 7.23
CA LYS A 388 12.06 -3.78 6.98
C LYS A 388 12.92 -3.95 8.25
N ALA A 389 12.34 -4.60 9.26
CA ALA A 389 12.98 -4.87 10.54
C ALA A 389 12.49 -6.19 11.16
N PRO A 390 13.29 -6.84 12.02
CA PRO A 390 12.86 -8.04 12.73
C PRO A 390 11.80 -7.77 13.81
N LYS A 391 11.67 -6.52 14.26
CA LYS A 391 10.77 -6.11 15.35
C LYS A 391 10.09 -4.80 14.99
N PHE A 392 8.81 -4.69 15.27
CA PHE A 392 8.13 -3.40 15.14
C PHE A 392 8.60 -2.44 16.23
N SER A 393 9.02 -1.23 15.85
CA SER A 393 9.49 -0.24 16.81
C SER A 393 9.37 1.18 16.31
N ASP A 394 8.84 2.07 17.14
CA ASP A 394 8.78 3.52 16.93
C ASP A 394 9.34 4.31 18.12
N VAL A 395 9.48 5.62 17.95
CA VAL A 395 9.71 6.58 19.03
C VAL A 395 8.57 7.59 19.05
N SER A 396 7.81 7.62 20.14
CA SER A 396 6.69 8.54 20.33
C SER A 396 7.19 9.90 20.82
N LEU A 397 6.76 10.98 20.17
CA LEU A 397 7.06 12.35 20.61
C LEU A 397 6.48 12.62 22.01
N SER A 398 5.24 12.19 22.27
CA SER A 398 4.58 12.39 23.56
C SER A 398 5.34 11.69 24.68
N GLN A 399 5.73 10.43 24.47
CA GLN A 399 6.50 9.69 25.46
C GLN A 399 7.89 10.30 25.68
N TRP A 400 8.59 10.69 24.60
CA TRP A 400 9.92 11.29 24.71
C TRP A 400 9.90 12.59 25.53
N ILE A 401 8.92 13.46 25.27
CA ILE A 401 8.72 14.68 26.05
C ILE A 401 8.43 14.33 27.52
N ALA A 402 7.57 13.34 27.79
CA ALA A 402 7.17 12.98 29.14
C ALA A 402 8.27 12.32 29.99
N GLU A 403 9.26 11.70 29.34
CA GLU A 403 10.43 11.08 29.98
C GLU A 403 11.64 12.03 30.07
N THR A 404 11.54 13.23 29.50
CA THR A 404 12.60 14.24 29.56
C THR A 404 12.36 15.20 30.75
N PRO A 405 13.41 15.62 31.50
CA PRO A 405 13.27 16.58 32.59
C PRO A 405 12.46 17.83 32.17
N PRO A 406 11.44 18.25 32.95
CA PRO A 406 10.53 19.33 32.55
C PRO A 406 11.21 20.65 32.21
N GLN A 407 12.28 21.00 32.93
CA GLN A 407 13.05 22.22 32.64
C GLN A 407 13.68 22.19 31.24
N ILE A 408 14.17 21.02 30.79
CA ILE A 408 14.74 20.88 29.43
C ILE A 408 13.64 21.12 28.40
N ILE A 409 12.46 20.51 28.57
CA ILE A 409 11.33 20.72 27.66
C ILE A 409 10.88 22.18 27.64
N LYS A 410 10.82 22.83 28.81
CA LYS A 410 10.48 24.25 28.92
C LYS A 410 11.45 25.13 28.12
N ASP A 411 12.75 24.90 28.27
CA ASP A 411 13.77 25.68 27.59
C ASP A 411 13.74 25.48 26.05
N HIS A 412 13.35 24.29 25.57
CA HIS A 412 13.25 23.99 24.13
C HIS A 412 11.95 24.46 23.49
N LEU A 413 10.80 24.23 24.14
CA LEU A 413 9.49 24.52 23.58
C LEU A 413 8.99 25.94 23.89
N MET A 414 9.58 26.61 24.88
CA MET A 414 9.23 27.97 25.30
C MET A 414 7.74 28.13 25.67
N LEU A 415 7.16 27.09 26.30
CA LEU A 415 5.76 27.07 26.73
C LEU A 415 5.63 27.42 28.23
N GLU A 416 4.44 27.85 28.61
CA GLU A 416 4.08 28.16 29.99
C GLU A 416 4.14 26.92 30.89
N ASP A 417 4.43 27.13 32.18
CA ASP A 417 4.64 26.05 33.16
C ASP A 417 3.47 25.08 33.25
N ASP A 418 2.22 25.57 33.16
CA ASP A 418 1.03 24.71 33.24
C ASP A 418 0.90 23.78 32.03
N ILE A 419 1.46 24.16 30.87
CA ILE A 419 1.50 23.32 29.68
C ILE A 419 2.64 22.30 29.81
N ILE A 420 3.81 22.72 30.29
CA ILE A 420 4.94 21.81 30.57
C ILE A 420 4.54 20.72 31.57
N ASP A 421 3.82 21.06 32.63
CA ASP A 421 3.31 20.10 33.61
C ASP A 421 2.38 19.07 32.97
N LYS A 422 1.52 19.49 32.04
CA LYS A 422 0.62 18.59 31.29
C LYS A 422 1.39 17.69 30.31
N LEU A 423 2.38 18.24 29.62
CA LEU A 423 3.20 17.51 28.63
C LEU A 423 4.13 16.50 29.31
N THR A 424 4.61 16.79 30.51
CA THR A 424 5.51 15.92 31.28
C THR A 424 4.81 15.08 32.35
N SER A 425 3.48 15.09 32.35
CA SER A 425 2.68 14.30 33.28
C SER A 425 2.92 12.80 33.11
N SER A 426 2.82 12.05 34.21
CA SER A 426 3.00 10.59 34.19
C SER A 426 2.01 9.88 33.26
N ALA A 427 0.86 10.49 32.97
CA ALA A 427 -0.14 9.97 32.04
C ALA A 427 0.36 9.89 30.58
N ARG A 428 1.43 10.60 30.23
CA ARG A 428 2.02 10.62 28.87
C ARG A 428 3.26 9.75 28.72
N ARG A 429 3.67 9.05 29.77
CA ARG A 429 4.84 8.14 29.76
C ARG A 429 4.57 6.80 29.09
N GLU A 430 3.31 6.42 28.98
CA GLU A 430 2.89 5.25 28.20
C GLU A 430 2.55 5.69 26.77
N LYS A 431 3.15 5.03 25.77
CA LYS A 431 2.79 5.25 24.36
C LYS A 431 1.32 4.95 24.14
N GLN A 432 0.63 5.86 23.48
CA GLN A 432 -0.80 5.72 23.20
C GLN A 432 -1.05 5.22 21.76
N TYR A 433 -0.07 5.38 20.85
CA TYR A 433 -0.13 5.03 19.42
C TYR A 433 -1.20 5.79 18.63
N VAL A 434 -2.49 5.66 18.98
CA VAL A 434 -3.60 6.40 18.35
C VAL A 434 -4.35 7.24 19.40
N VAL A 435 -4.48 8.53 19.14
CA VAL A 435 -4.99 9.55 20.07
C VAL A 435 -6.11 10.38 19.43
N TYR A 436 -6.88 11.10 20.25
CA TYR A 436 -7.84 12.13 19.81
C TYR A 436 -7.27 13.54 19.94
#